data_AF-A0A422Q3X4-F1
#
_entry.id   AF-A0A422Q3X4-F1
#
_cell.length_a   1.000
_cell.length_b   1.000
_cell.length_c   1.000
_cell.angle_alpha   90.00
_cell.angle_beta   90.00
_cell.angle_gamma   90.00
#
_symmetry.space_group_name_H-M   'P 1'
#
loop_
_entity.id
_entity.type
_entity.pdbx_description
1 polymer ?
#
loop_
_entity_poly.entity_id
_entity_poly.type
_entity_poly.pdbx_seq_one_letter_code
_entity_poly.pdbx_strand_id
1 'polypeptide(L)'
;MESKSSTNGCSRDVYEEIPRGCREKISLLSREEVEAVLHMCDDVTGDDAGAGSMTHSAAATGTSDATGQTKRLQSRLAGLPMFLQTEALVLRRHEQQYRQYMKELIELSECIAMVCDGTLRPQSPNTASHLAEDSPAARRAKDAALRRMSRRAEEVEICARNEAVDRVRSAQRMVLAAAVAKHGKRARREGGQEEVDEALGPRRRRM
;
A
#
# COMPACT_ATOMS: atom_id res chain seq x y z
N MET A 1 19.38 -14.40 -46.27
CA MET A 1 18.16 -14.98 -45.70
C MET A 1 18.45 -15.36 -44.26
N GLU A 2 17.50 -15.04 -43.39
CA GLU A 2 17.40 -15.40 -41.96
C GLU A 2 18.44 -14.80 -41.00
N SER A 3 18.23 -13.52 -40.70
CA SER A 3 18.69 -12.89 -39.45
C SER A 3 17.91 -13.49 -38.28
N LYS A 4 18.55 -14.33 -37.47
CA LYS A 4 18.00 -14.78 -36.19
C LYS A 4 17.99 -13.61 -35.21
N SER A 5 16.80 -13.06 -34.94
CA SER A 5 16.58 -12.05 -33.91
C SER A 5 16.85 -12.64 -32.53
N SER A 6 18.04 -12.38 -32.01
CA SER A 6 18.35 -12.55 -30.59
C SER A 6 17.90 -11.30 -29.84
N THR A 7 16.92 -11.46 -28.96
CA THR A 7 16.81 -10.83 -27.63
C THR A 7 15.49 -11.27 -27.00
N ASN A 8 15.48 -12.48 -26.44
CA ASN A 8 14.54 -12.83 -25.39
C ASN A 8 14.90 -11.96 -24.17
N GLY A 9 14.23 -10.83 -24.03
CA GLY A 9 14.18 -10.09 -22.77
C GLY A 9 13.45 -10.96 -21.75
N CYS A 10 14.22 -11.77 -21.01
CA CYS A 10 13.71 -12.50 -19.86
C CYS A 10 13.30 -11.47 -18.81
N SER A 11 12.04 -11.02 -18.84
CA SER A 11 11.45 -10.22 -17.76
C SER A 11 11.47 -11.10 -16.52
N ARG A 12 12.52 -10.93 -15.71
CA ARG A 12 12.66 -11.60 -14.42
C ARG A 12 11.36 -11.39 -13.63
N ASP A 13 10.83 -12.46 -13.07
CA ASP A 13 9.62 -12.36 -12.26
C ASP A 13 9.97 -11.62 -10.97
N VAL A 14 9.41 -10.42 -10.80
CA VAL A 14 9.65 -9.53 -9.65
C VAL A 14 9.28 -10.19 -8.33
N TYR A 15 8.35 -11.15 -8.37
CA TYR A 15 7.99 -11.93 -7.20
C TYR A 15 9.14 -12.83 -6.73
N GLU A 16 10.15 -13.14 -7.56
CA GLU A 16 11.32 -13.94 -7.17
C GLU A 16 12.14 -13.31 -6.05
N GLU A 17 12.21 -11.98 -6.03
CA GLU A 17 13.02 -11.20 -5.08
C GLU A 17 12.32 -11.05 -3.72
N ILE A 18 11.04 -11.42 -3.64
CA ILE A 18 10.24 -11.34 -2.43
C ILE A 18 10.44 -12.60 -1.58
N PRO A 19 10.71 -12.45 -0.26
CA PRO A 19 10.78 -13.57 0.67
C PRO A 19 9.53 -14.45 0.58
N ARG A 20 9.70 -15.77 0.44
CA ARG A 20 8.58 -16.72 0.19
C ARG A 20 7.40 -16.53 1.14
N GLY A 21 7.66 -16.34 2.45
CA GLY A 21 6.62 -16.13 3.46
C GLY A 21 5.86 -14.79 3.37
N CYS A 22 6.25 -13.89 2.47
CA CYS A 22 5.54 -12.63 2.19
C CYS A 22 4.74 -12.68 0.89
N ARG A 23 5.04 -13.58 -0.04
CA ARG A 23 4.32 -13.68 -1.33
C ARG A 23 2.83 -13.98 -1.14
N GLU A 24 2.51 -14.87 -0.21
CA GLU A 24 1.12 -15.21 0.14
C GLU A 24 0.37 -14.05 0.80
N LYS A 25 1.10 -13.07 1.35
CA LYS A 25 0.53 -11.97 2.12
C LYS A 25 0.25 -10.72 1.28
N ILE A 26 0.73 -10.65 0.04
CA ILE A 26 0.65 -9.46 -0.83
C ILE A 26 -0.28 -9.65 -2.03
N SER A 27 -1.28 -10.52 -1.91
CA SER A 27 -2.12 -11.00 -3.01
C SER A 27 -2.95 -9.92 -3.74
N LEU A 28 -3.11 -8.72 -3.17
CA LEU A 28 -3.90 -7.64 -3.79
C LEU A 28 -3.03 -6.57 -4.45
N LEU A 29 -1.72 -6.64 -4.28
CA LEU A 29 -0.80 -5.69 -4.89
C LEU A 29 -0.66 -5.97 -6.38
N SER A 30 -0.69 -4.91 -7.18
CA SER A 30 -0.31 -4.99 -8.58
C SER A 30 1.19 -5.18 -8.73
N ARG A 31 1.62 -5.61 -9.93
CA ARG A 31 3.04 -5.76 -10.25
C ARG A 31 3.79 -4.43 -10.06
N GLU A 32 3.18 -3.33 -10.51
CA GLU A 32 3.75 -1.99 -10.43
C GLU A 32 3.93 -1.54 -8.98
N GLU A 33 2.98 -1.87 -8.10
CA GLU A 33 3.08 -1.57 -6.67
C GLU A 33 4.22 -2.36 -6.01
N VAL A 34 4.39 -3.62 -6.39
CA VAL A 34 5.48 -4.47 -5.89
C VAL A 34 6.84 -3.93 -6.35
N GLU A 35 6.98 -3.62 -7.65
CA GLU A 35 8.20 -3.04 -8.23
C GLU A 35 8.57 -1.73 -7.53
N ALA A 36 7.60 -0.83 -7.31
CA ALA A 36 7.84 0.45 -6.64
C ALA A 36 8.38 0.27 -5.20
N VAL A 37 7.86 -0.71 -4.46
CA VAL A 37 8.32 -0.98 -3.08
C VAL A 37 9.73 -1.59 -3.07
N LEU A 38 10.06 -2.45 -4.05
CA LEU A 38 11.39 -3.03 -4.18
C LEU A 38 12.43 -1.97 -4.51
N HIS A 39 12.18 -1.12 -5.52
CA HIS A 39 13.10 -0.03 -5.90
C HIS A 39 13.39 0.93 -4.74
N MET A 40 12.38 1.29 -3.95
CA MET A 40 12.56 2.15 -2.78
C MET A 40 13.46 1.51 -1.72
N CYS A 41 13.45 0.18 -1.59
CA CYS A 41 14.34 -0.53 -0.69
C CYS A 41 15.76 -0.67 -1.27
N ASP A 42 15.88 -0.82 -2.59
CA ASP A 42 17.17 -0.96 -3.30
C ASP A 42 17.98 0.34 -3.31
N ASP A 43 17.34 1.50 -3.49
CA ASP A 43 17.97 2.83 -3.48
C ASP A 43 18.58 3.20 -2.12
N VAL A 44 18.07 2.61 -1.04
CA VAL A 44 18.64 2.72 0.31
C VAL A 44 19.88 1.84 0.47
N THR A 45 20.08 0.86 -0.41
CA THR A 45 21.12 -0.18 -0.32
C THR A 45 22.24 -0.10 -1.36
N GLY A 46 22.25 0.89 -2.26
CA GLY A 46 23.16 0.92 -3.42
C GLY A 46 24.65 1.25 -3.22
N ASP A 47 25.08 2.07 -2.24
CA ASP A 47 26.48 2.59 -2.27
C ASP A 47 27.20 2.57 -0.91
N ASP A 48 27.59 1.38 -0.43
CA ASP A 48 28.62 1.29 0.63
C ASP A 48 29.76 0.32 0.27
N ALA A 49 29.85 -0.06 -1.01
CA ALA A 49 30.93 -0.90 -1.53
C ALA A 49 31.53 -0.18 -2.75
N GLY A 50 32.44 0.78 -2.55
CA GLY A 50 33.18 1.33 -3.69
C GLY A 50 33.79 2.72 -3.62
N ALA A 51 33.90 3.39 -2.47
CA ALA A 51 34.69 4.63 -2.35
C ALA A 51 36.04 4.39 -1.67
N GLY A 52 36.71 3.31 -2.08
CA GLY A 52 38.06 2.94 -1.68
C GLY A 52 38.96 2.72 -2.90
N SER A 53 38.90 3.59 -3.90
CA SER A 53 39.92 3.64 -4.95
C SER A 53 40.73 4.93 -4.79
N MET A 54 41.83 4.80 -4.06
CA MET A 54 42.91 5.77 -4.07
C MET A 54 43.44 5.91 -5.49
N THR A 55 43.18 7.04 -6.12
CA THR A 55 44.13 7.63 -7.08
C THR A 55 44.55 8.97 -6.51
N HIS A 56 45.75 8.98 -5.94
CA HIS A 56 46.48 10.18 -5.56
C HIS A 56 46.63 11.09 -6.78
N SER A 57 46.12 12.32 -6.72
CA SER A 57 46.84 13.48 -7.27
C SER A 57 46.30 14.79 -6.73
N ALA A 58 47.11 15.37 -5.84
CA ALA A 58 47.35 16.78 -5.54
C ALA A 58 46.20 17.82 -5.46
N ALA A 59 46.20 18.48 -4.29
CA ALA A 59 45.99 19.91 -4.05
C ALA A 59 44.56 20.44 -3.79
N ALA A 60 44.28 20.55 -2.48
CA ALA A 60 43.84 21.77 -1.80
C ALA A 60 42.53 22.47 -2.22
N THR A 61 41.41 22.02 -1.66
CA THR A 61 40.40 22.84 -0.94
C THR A 61 39.42 21.86 -0.28
N GLY A 62 39.37 21.72 1.05
CA GLY A 62 38.83 22.73 1.94
C GLY A 62 37.32 22.54 2.15
N THR A 63 36.92 21.43 2.79
CA THR A 63 35.70 21.29 3.62
C THR A 63 34.37 21.81 3.02
N SER A 64 33.73 21.07 2.11
CA SER A 64 32.29 21.27 1.81
C SER A 64 31.52 20.02 1.34
N ASP A 65 32.16 18.86 1.13
CA ASP A 65 31.48 17.67 0.59
C ASP A 65 31.01 16.65 1.65
N ALA A 66 31.59 16.69 2.85
CA ALA A 66 31.19 15.78 3.94
C ALA A 66 29.73 16.01 4.38
N THR A 67 29.24 17.26 4.29
CA THR A 67 27.87 17.67 4.67
C THR A 67 26.83 17.23 3.63
N GLY A 68 27.22 17.19 2.35
CA GLY A 68 26.36 16.71 1.25
C GLY A 68 26.20 15.18 1.28
N GLN A 69 27.28 14.45 1.53
CA GLN A 69 27.25 13.00 1.72
C GLN A 69 26.48 12.60 2.99
N THR A 70 26.70 13.27 4.13
CA THR A 70 25.94 12.97 5.37
C THR A 70 24.46 13.31 5.25
N LYS A 71 24.07 14.38 4.53
CA LYS A 71 22.65 14.65 4.23
C LYS A 71 22.03 13.60 3.31
N ARG A 72 22.75 13.14 2.27
CA ARG A 72 22.32 12.02 1.40
C ARG A 72 22.18 10.70 2.18
N LEU A 73 23.11 10.42 3.10
CA LEU A 73 23.06 9.25 3.97
C LEU A 73 21.91 9.33 4.98
N GLN A 74 21.63 10.51 5.57
CA GLN A 74 20.49 10.73 6.45
C GLN A 74 19.15 10.59 5.71
N SER A 75 19.03 11.11 4.49
CA SER A 75 17.82 10.93 3.66
C SER A 75 17.62 9.45 3.27
N ARG A 76 18.70 8.71 3.01
CA ARG A 76 18.66 7.26 2.71
C ARG A 76 18.28 6.42 3.94
N LEU A 77 18.82 6.72 5.12
CA LEU A 77 18.51 6.02 6.38
C LEU A 77 17.04 6.20 6.82
N ALA A 78 16.39 7.29 6.41
CA ALA A 78 15.00 7.59 6.74
C ALA A 78 13.97 7.01 5.76
N GLY A 79 14.38 6.45 4.61
CA GLY A 79 13.47 6.04 3.53
C GLY A 79 12.37 5.08 3.98
N LEU A 80 12.75 3.94 4.57
CA LEU A 80 11.79 2.95 5.07
C LEU A 80 10.93 3.50 6.23
N PRO A 81 11.49 4.14 7.28
CA PRO A 81 10.66 4.78 8.31
C PRO A 81 9.65 5.79 7.77
N MET A 82 10.03 6.65 6.83
CA MET A 82 9.12 7.62 6.20
C MET A 82 8.04 6.92 5.37
N PHE A 83 8.41 5.90 4.60
CA PHE A 83 7.46 5.11 3.83
C PHE A 83 6.40 4.45 4.73
N LEU A 84 6.83 3.78 5.80
CA LEU A 84 5.93 3.14 6.75
C LEU A 84 5.02 4.15 7.47
N GLN A 85 5.56 5.32 7.83
CA GLN A 85 4.75 6.40 8.41
C GLN A 85 3.71 6.92 7.42
N THR A 86 4.10 7.12 6.15
CA THR A 86 3.21 7.61 5.09
C THR A 86 2.09 6.61 4.83
N GLU A 87 2.41 5.32 4.66
CA GLU A 87 1.40 4.27 4.50
C GLU A 87 0.51 4.14 5.74
N ALA A 88 1.03 4.30 6.95
CA ALA A 88 0.20 4.29 8.15
C ALA A 88 -0.83 5.45 8.18
N LEU A 89 -0.48 6.61 7.63
CA LEU A 89 -1.43 7.72 7.47
C LEU A 89 -2.47 7.41 6.39
N VAL A 90 -2.06 6.81 5.28
CA VAL A 90 -2.95 6.35 4.20
C VAL A 90 -3.95 5.30 4.73
N LEU A 91 -3.47 4.30 5.47
CA LEU A 91 -4.30 3.29 6.12
C LEU A 91 -5.37 3.90 7.04
N ARG A 92 -4.98 4.88 7.87
CA ARG A 92 -5.91 5.59 8.76
C ARG A 92 -6.98 6.34 7.97
N ARG A 93 -6.60 6.99 6.87
CA ARG A 93 -7.53 7.71 5.99
C ARG A 93 -8.56 6.75 5.39
N HIS A 94 -8.12 5.64 4.81
CA HIS A 94 -9.04 4.64 4.26
C HIS A 94 -9.94 4.02 5.33
N GLU A 95 -9.43 3.81 6.55
CA GLU A 95 -10.26 3.37 7.68
C GLU A 95 -11.35 4.38 8.06
N GLN A 96 -11.01 5.67 8.09
CA GLN A 96 -12.00 6.73 8.34
C GLN A 96 -13.06 6.78 7.24
N GLN A 97 -12.66 6.73 5.97
CA GLN A 97 -13.57 6.72 4.83
C GLN A 97 -14.48 5.48 4.86
N TYR A 98 -13.91 4.30 5.11
CA TYR A 98 -14.68 3.06 5.28
C TYR A 98 -15.75 3.19 6.37
N ARG A 99 -15.38 3.70 7.56
CA ARG A 99 -16.34 3.90 8.66
C ARG A 99 -17.44 4.89 8.28
N GLN A 100 -17.10 5.95 7.54
CA GLN A 100 -18.08 6.92 7.06
C GLN A 100 -19.08 6.27 6.08
N TYR A 101 -18.61 5.49 5.12
CA TYR A 101 -19.48 4.78 4.19
C TYR A 101 -20.34 3.72 4.89
N MET A 102 -19.79 3.00 5.86
CA MET A 102 -20.58 2.04 6.66
C MET A 102 -21.67 2.72 7.47
N LYS A 103 -21.39 3.90 8.05
CA LYS A 103 -22.39 4.69 8.76
C LYS A 103 -23.53 5.13 7.83
N GLU A 104 -23.20 5.63 6.65
CA GLU A 104 -24.20 6.02 5.64
C GLU A 104 -25.03 4.81 5.17
N LEU A 105 -24.42 3.64 4.99
CA LEU A 105 -25.15 2.41 4.65
C LEU A 105 -26.15 2.01 5.73
N ILE A 106 -25.75 2.11 7.00
CA ILE A 106 -26.65 1.85 8.14
C ILE A 106 -27.82 2.83 8.10
N GLU A 107 -27.55 4.13 8.00
CA GLU A 107 -28.59 5.17 7.94
C GLU A 107 -29.56 4.96 6.76
N LEU A 108 -29.04 4.62 5.58
CA LEU A 108 -29.86 4.33 4.40
C LEU A 108 -30.69 3.06 4.59
N SER A 109 -30.12 2.01 5.17
CA SER A 109 -30.84 0.76 5.43
C SER A 109 -31.97 0.95 6.45
N GLU A 110 -31.73 1.75 7.49
CA GLU A 110 -32.73 2.14 8.48
C GLU A 110 -33.84 2.97 7.82
N CYS A 111 -33.48 3.96 7.00
CA CYS A 111 -34.46 4.77 6.27
C CYS A 111 -35.31 3.93 5.31
N ILE A 112 -34.69 3.02 4.56
CA ILE A 112 -35.40 2.10 3.66
C ILE A 112 -36.37 1.23 4.46
N ALA A 113 -35.92 0.62 5.55
CA ALA A 113 -36.75 -0.18 6.44
C ALA A 113 -37.94 0.64 6.97
N MET A 114 -37.70 1.84 7.48
CA MET A 114 -38.77 2.69 8.00
C MET A 114 -39.78 3.14 6.93
N VAL A 115 -39.32 3.40 5.70
CA VAL A 115 -40.22 3.70 4.57
C VAL A 115 -41.05 2.47 4.18
N CYS A 116 -40.44 1.29 4.18
CA CYS A 116 -41.11 0.02 3.89
C CYS A 116 -42.19 -0.30 4.94
N ASP A 117 -41.83 -0.25 6.23
CA ASP A 117 -42.68 -0.55 7.38
C ASP A 117 -43.72 0.55 7.65
N GLY A 118 -43.55 1.73 7.03
CA GLY A 118 -44.45 2.86 7.19
C GLY A 118 -44.31 3.59 8.52
N THR A 119 -43.21 3.39 9.25
CA THR A 119 -42.94 4.03 10.56
C THR A 119 -42.56 5.50 10.44
N LEU A 120 -42.15 5.97 9.25
CA LEU A 120 -42.00 7.40 8.94
C LEU A 120 -43.34 8.12 8.69
N ARG A 121 -44.48 7.43 8.82
CA ARG A 121 -45.79 8.06 8.65
C ARG A 121 -46.18 8.86 9.89
N PRO A 122 -46.62 10.12 9.74
CA PRO A 122 -47.30 10.82 10.83
C PRO A 122 -48.58 10.06 11.18
N GLN A 123 -48.72 9.60 12.43
CA GLN A 123 -49.98 9.06 12.94
C GLN A 123 -51.00 10.20 13.08
N SER A 124 -51.66 10.53 11.97
CA SER A 124 -52.83 11.42 11.99
C SER A 124 -54.05 10.62 12.45
N PRO A 125 -54.76 11.03 13.52
CA PRO A 125 -55.95 10.33 14.01
C PRO A 125 -57.17 10.45 13.07
N ASN A 126 -57.06 11.16 11.94
CA ASN A 126 -58.17 11.35 11.01
C ASN A 126 -58.12 10.35 9.85
N THR A 127 -59.14 9.49 9.79
CA THR A 127 -59.38 8.49 8.74
C THR A 127 -59.45 9.07 7.30
N ALA A 128 -59.75 10.37 7.15
CA ALA A 128 -59.73 11.05 5.84
C ALA A 128 -58.32 11.28 5.27
N SER A 129 -57.28 11.38 6.10
CA SER A 129 -55.89 11.56 5.61
C SER A 129 -55.30 10.25 5.05
N HIS A 130 -55.75 9.10 5.55
CA HIS A 130 -55.32 7.80 5.06
C HIS A 130 -55.70 7.54 3.58
N LEU A 131 -56.83 8.07 3.11
CA LEU A 131 -57.31 7.87 1.73
C LEU A 131 -56.53 8.71 0.70
N ALA A 132 -56.03 9.88 1.06
CA ALA A 132 -55.18 10.71 0.19
C ALA A 132 -53.75 10.13 0.06
N GLU A 133 -53.26 9.46 1.12
CA GLU A 133 -51.92 8.88 1.19
C GLU A 133 -51.80 7.46 0.61
N ASP A 134 -52.93 6.78 0.40
CA ASP A 134 -53.01 5.57 -0.43
C ASP A 134 -53.25 5.85 -1.92
N SER A 135 -53.21 7.13 -2.30
CA SER A 135 -53.32 7.51 -3.70
C SER A 135 -52.21 6.87 -4.55
N PRO A 136 -52.50 6.52 -5.81
CA PRO A 136 -51.49 5.98 -6.71
C PRO A 136 -50.31 6.95 -6.93
N ALA A 137 -50.51 8.26 -6.73
CA ALA A 137 -49.44 9.25 -6.77
C ALA A 137 -48.49 9.14 -5.56
N ALA A 138 -49.02 9.02 -4.34
CA ALA A 138 -48.23 8.83 -3.13
C ALA A 138 -47.44 7.52 -3.14
N ARG A 139 -48.05 6.43 -3.63
CA ARG A 139 -47.36 5.14 -3.83
C ARG A 139 -46.19 5.27 -4.81
N ARG A 140 -46.40 5.89 -5.97
CA ARG A 140 -45.32 6.14 -6.94
C ARG A 140 -44.20 7.01 -6.38
N ALA A 141 -44.52 8.01 -5.56
CA ALA A 141 -43.53 8.86 -4.90
C ALA A 141 -42.69 8.05 -3.89
N LYS A 142 -43.32 7.20 -3.07
CA LYS A 142 -42.64 6.25 -2.18
C LYS A 142 -41.72 5.32 -2.96
N ASP A 143 -42.20 4.70 -4.04
CA ASP A 143 -41.39 3.79 -4.86
C ASP A 143 -40.22 4.51 -5.55
N ALA A 144 -40.41 5.76 -5.96
CA ALA A 144 -39.34 6.59 -6.50
C ALA A 144 -38.29 6.96 -5.43
N ALA A 145 -38.70 7.24 -4.19
CA ALA A 145 -37.80 7.48 -3.07
C ALA A 145 -37.01 6.21 -2.72
N LEU A 146 -37.68 5.06 -2.59
CA LEU A 146 -37.04 3.77 -2.34
C LEU A 146 -35.99 3.44 -3.39
N ARG A 147 -36.32 3.58 -4.69
CA ARG A 147 -35.36 3.34 -5.77
C ARG A 147 -34.14 4.25 -5.70
N ARG A 148 -34.31 5.51 -5.31
CA ARG A 148 -33.18 6.45 -5.13
C ARG A 148 -32.30 6.04 -3.95
N MET A 149 -32.91 5.67 -2.83
CA MET A 149 -32.16 5.23 -1.64
C MET A 149 -31.44 3.91 -1.88
N SER A 150 -32.07 2.94 -2.56
CA SER A 150 -31.42 1.67 -2.92
C SER A 150 -30.23 1.87 -3.85
N ARG A 151 -30.36 2.71 -4.89
CA ARG A 151 -29.24 3.05 -5.77
C ARG A 151 -28.10 3.72 -5.01
N ARG A 152 -28.44 4.65 -4.10
CA ARG A 152 -27.43 5.29 -3.26
C ARG A 152 -26.74 4.27 -2.34
N ALA A 153 -27.48 3.32 -1.76
CA ALA A 153 -26.90 2.27 -0.94
C ALA A 153 -25.93 1.40 -1.75
N GLU A 154 -26.28 1.02 -2.99
CA GLU A 154 -25.39 0.29 -3.90
C GLU A 154 -24.09 1.08 -4.20
N GLU A 155 -24.21 2.38 -4.50
CA GLU A 155 -23.05 3.26 -4.73
C GLU A 155 -22.12 3.33 -3.51
N VAL A 156 -22.70 3.49 -2.31
CA VAL A 156 -21.94 3.58 -1.06
C VAL A 156 -21.31 2.22 -0.71
N GLU A 157 -21.98 1.11 -1.02
CA GLU A 157 -21.41 -0.23 -0.83
C GLU A 157 -20.18 -0.45 -1.70
N ILE A 158 -20.22 -0.02 -2.96
CA ILE A 158 -19.05 -0.08 -3.86
C ILE A 158 -17.89 0.73 -3.26
N CYS A 159 -18.17 1.96 -2.79
CA CYS A 159 -17.17 2.80 -2.14
C CYS A 159 -16.59 2.13 -0.88
N ALA A 160 -17.43 1.57 -0.01
CA ALA A 160 -16.98 0.87 1.20
C ALA A 160 -16.10 -0.35 0.87
N ARG A 161 -16.45 -1.13 -0.15
CA ARG A 161 -15.63 -2.26 -0.62
C ARG A 161 -14.28 -1.80 -1.15
N ASN A 162 -14.24 -0.71 -1.92
CA ASN A 162 -12.99 -0.15 -2.44
C ASN A 162 -12.08 0.31 -1.29
N GLU A 163 -12.60 1.07 -0.32
CA GLU A 163 -11.82 1.50 0.84
C GLU A 163 -11.32 0.31 1.68
N ALA A 164 -12.12 -0.77 1.80
CA ALA A 164 -11.69 -1.99 2.48
C ALA A 164 -10.52 -2.67 1.75
N VAL A 165 -10.56 -2.73 0.41
CA VAL A 165 -9.46 -3.26 -0.41
C VAL A 165 -8.22 -2.39 -0.27
N ASP A 166 -8.36 -1.07 -0.33
CA ASP A 166 -7.23 -0.15 -0.27
C ASP A 166 -6.54 -0.15 1.10
N ARG A 167 -7.29 -0.39 2.20
CA ARG A 167 -6.70 -0.66 3.52
C ARG A 167 -5.81 -1.88 3.50
N VAL A 168 -6.28 -2.98 2.90
CA VAL A 168 -5.49 -4.21 2.82
C VAL A 168 -4.26 -3.97 1.95
N ARG A 169 -4.39 -3.33 0.78
CA ARG A 169 -3.25 -2.99 -0.09
C ARG A 169 -2.21 -2.13 0.64
N SER A 170 -2.61 -1.11 1.38
CA SER A 170 -1.71 -0.29 2.18
C SER A 170 -0.95 -1.13 3.22
N ALA A 171 -1.65 -2.00 3.96
CA ALA A 171 -1.01 -2.93 4.90
C ALA A 171 -0.05 -3.90 4.19
N GLN A 172 -0.40 -4.41 3.01
CA GLN A 172 0.45 -5.29 2.21
C GLN A 172 1.73 -4.60 1.74
N ARG A 173 1.64 -3.35 1.27
CA ARG A 173 2.82 -2.54 0.90
C ARG A 173 3.75 -2.33 2.10
N MET A 174 3.21 -2.06 3.29
CA MET A 174 3.99 -1.94 4.52
C MET A 174 4.71 -3.26 4.89
N VAL A 175 3.99 -4.39 4.83
CA VAL A 175 4.56 -5.72 5.11
C VAL A 175 5.66 -6.06 4.11
N LEU A 176 5.45 -5.78 2.83
CA LEU A 176 6.45 -5.99 1.78
C LEU A 176 7.71 -5.17 2.04
N ALA A 177 7.57 -3.86 2.26
CA ALA A 177 8.70 -2.97 2.53
C ALA A 177 9.50 -3.42 3.76
N ALA A 178 8.82 -3.79 4.85
CA ALA A 178 9.46 -4.30 6.05
C ALA A 178 10.19 -5.63 5.82
N ALA A 179 9.60 -6.53 5.04
CA ALA A 179 10.19 -7.83 4.73
C ALA A 179 11.43 -7.72 3.83
N VAL A 180 11.35 -6.91 2.77
CA VAL A 180 12.46 -6.64 1.84
C VAL A 180 13.62 -6.00 2.59
N ALA A 181 13.35 -4.97 3.39
CA ALA A 181 14.39 -4.32 4.20
C ALA A 181 15.03 -5.27 5.23
N LYS A 182 14.25 -6.16 5.85
CA LYS A 182 14.78 -7.17 6.77
C LYS A 182 15.64 -8.20 6.04
N HIS A 183 15.22 -8.64 4.86
CA HIS A 183 15.95 -9.62 4.06
C HIS A 183 17.28 -9.05 3.54
N GLY A 184 17.29 -7.81 3.04
CA GLY A 184 18.51 -7.11 2.63
C GLY A 184 19.51 -6.96 3.77
N LYS A 185 19.05 -6.67 5.00
CA LYS A 185 19.93 -6.63 6.19
C LYS A 185 20.53 -8.00 6.54
N ARG A 186 19.79 -9.09 6.34
CA ARG A 186 20.27 -10.45 6.62
C ARG A 186 21.31 -10.90 5.61
N ALA A 187 21.03 -10.72 4.31
CA ALA A 187 21.96 -11.06 3.24
C ALA A 187 23.31 -10.34 3.39
N ARG A 188 23.32 -9.08 3.85
CA ARG A 188 24.56 -8.34 4.13
C ARG A 188 25.38 -8.91 5.30
N ARG A 189 24.72 -9.39 6.36
CA ARG A 189 25.43 -10.00 7.49
C ARG A 189 26.06 -11.32 7.08
N GLU A 190 25.38 -12.10 6.25
CA GLU A 190 25.85 -13.39 5.76
C GLU A 190 27.00 -13.19 4.74
N GLY A 191 26.87 -12.28 3.77
CA GLY A 191 27.93 -11.99 2.79
C GLY A 191 29.14 -11.23 3.36
N GLY A 192 28.94 -10.35 4.34
CA GLY A 192 30.04 -9.69 5.05
C GLY A 192 30.80 -10.62 6.02
N GLN A 193 30.20 -11.75 6.40
CA GLN A 193 30.92 -12.79 7.15
C GLN A 193 31.80 -13.65 6.24
N GLU A 194 31.37 -13.90 4.99
CA GLU A 194 32.19 -14.62 4.01
C GLU A 194 33.46 -13.84 3.62
N GLU A 195 33.39 -12.52 3.41
CA GLU A 195 34.59 -11.71 3.13
C GLU A 195 35.60 -11.66 4.30
N VAL A 196 35.12 -11.69 5.55
CA VAL A 196 35.99 -11.67 6.74
C VAL A 196 36.63 -13.04 6.97
N ASP A 197 35.89 -14.12 6.75
CA ASP A 197 36.43 -15.49 6.87
C ASP A 197 37.39 -15.83 5.71
N GLU A 198 37.16 -15.30 4.50
CA GLU A 198 38.09 -15.46 3.36
C GLU A 198 39.36 -14.60 3.52
N ALA A 199 39.28 -13.44 4.20
CA ALA A 199 40.44 -12.64 4.56
C ALA A 199 41.29 -13.23 5.71
N LEU A 200 40.78 -14.22 6.45
CA LEU A 200 41.42 -14.77 7.67
C LEU A 200 41.93 -16.23 7.57
N GLY A 201 41.90 -16.88 6.41
CA GLY A 201 42.53 -18.20 6.22
C GLY A 201 43.24 -18.36 4.87
N PRO A 202 44.56 -18.75 4.80
CA PRO A 202 45.29 -19.56 5.77
C PRO A 202 46.66 -18.95 6.17
N ARG A 203 46.76 -18.31 7.34
CA ARG A 203 48.06 -18.06 8.02
C ARG A 203 48.37 -19.04 9.16
N ARG A 204 47.55 -20.08 9.35
CA ARG A 204 47.82 -21.15 10.34
C ARG A 204 48.27 -22.44 9.68
N ARG A 205 49.53 -22.50 9.27
CA ARG A 205 50.33 -23.74 9.19
C ARG A 205 51.80 -23.39 8.98
N ARG A 206 52.48 -23.03 10.07
CA ARG A 206 53.92 -23.20 10.27
C ARG A 206 54.22 -23.00 11.74
N MET A 207 54.32 -24.11 12.45
CA MET A 207 55.27 -24.38 13.53
C MET A 207 55.54 -25.88 13.46
#